data_AF-A0A2G9SCK9-F1
#
_entry.id   AF-A0A2G9SCK9-F1
#
_cell.length_a   1.000
_cell.length_b   1.000
_cell.length_c   1.000
_cell.angle_alpha   90.00
_cell.angle_beta   90.00
_cell.angle_gamma   90.00
#
_symmetry.space_group_name_H-M   'P 1'
#
loop_
_entity.id
_entity.type
_entity.pdbx_description
1 polymer ?
#
loop_
_entity_poly.entity_id
_entity_poly.type
_entity_poly.pdbx_seq_one_letter_code
_entity_poly.pdbx_strand_id
1 'polypeptide(L)'
;MHFPLTNTNSSSEEEFALENPADVPVYVQILPLAFYSNSSVVLDRLIGRFNISKSINIDLKTLEFKVFRNNVQPVQSSQAFVEGQSRQSVLNLILKPGEKKSVQVRFTPVINKTVSSLLIVRNNLTVIDVITVKGQGANENIKIGGKPPGPGSPLRFKITEGFLKDCSD
;
A
#
# COMPACT_ATOMS: atom_id res chain seq x y z
N MET A 1 8.65 1.49 3.48
CA MET A 1 7.79 0.31 3.27
C MET A 1 8.04 -0.23 1.87
N HIS A 2 8.40 -1.51 1.78
CA HIS A 2 8.69 -2.20 0.52
C HIS A 2 7.65 -3.28 0.31
N PHE A 3 6.92 -3.17 -0.81
CA PHE A 3 5.93 -4.16 -1.20
C PHE A 3 6.58 -5.32 -1.95
N PRO A 4 6.02 -6.53 -1.86
CA PRO A 4 6.45 -7.65 -2.67
C PRO A 4 6.17 -7.41 -4.16
N LEU A 5 6.80 -8.23 -5.00
CA LEU A 5 6.52 -8.25 -6.43
C LEU A 5 5.02 -8.55 -6.65
N THR A 6 4.31 -7.64 -7.31
CA THR A 6 2.85 -7.69 -7.40
C THR A 6 2.42 -7.75 -8.86
N ASN A 7 1.54 -8.69 -9.22
CA ASN A 7 1.04 -8.79 -10.60
C ASN A 7 0.26 -7.51 -10.98
N THR A 8 0.40 -7.05 -12.22
CA THR A 8 -0.36 -5.90 -12.73
C THR A 8 -1.85 -6.10 -12.54
N ASN A 9 -2.56 -5.06 -12.10
CA ASN A 9 -3.98 -5.06 -11.72
C ASN A 9 -4.37 -5.97 -10.54
N SER A 10 -3.43 -6.72 -9.97
CA SER A 10 -3.59 -7.36 -8.66
C SER A 10 -3.14 -6.42 -7.54
N SER A 11 -3.27 -6.85 -6.29
CA SER A 11 -2.91 -6.04 -5.13
C SER A 11 -2.07 -6.81 -4.12
N SER A 12 -1.12 -6.11 -3.50
CA SER A 12 -0.44 -6.55 -2.27
C SER A 12 -0.71 -5.54 -1.17
N GLU A 13 -0.62 -5.99 0.08
CA GLU A 13 -0.94 -5.17 1.24
C GLU A 13 0.19 -5.25 2.25
N GLU A 14 0.49 -4.12 2.85
CA GLU A 14 1.49 -3.95 3.89
C GLU A 14 0.89 -3.06 4.98
N GLU A 15 1.34 -3.18 6.23
CA GLU A 15 0.81 -2.39 7.34
C GLU A 15 1.88 -1.65 8.14
N PHE A 16 1.47 -0.56 8.77
CA PHE A 16 2.28 0.17 9.74
C PHE A 16 1.42 0.59 10.94
N ALA A 17 2.06 0.75 12.09
CA ALA A 17 1.39 1.20 13.30
C ALA A 17 1.56 2.72 13.49
N LEU A 18 0.46 3.37 13.88
CA LEU A 18 0.46 4.72 14.42
C LEU A 18 0.27 4.65 15.92
N GLU A 19 1.02 5.46 16.66
CA GLU A 19 0.98 5.53 18.11
C GLU A 19 0.87 7.00 18.53
N ASN A 20 -0.01 7.28 19.49
CA ASN A 20 -0.13 8.60 20.10
C ASN A 20 0.57 8.61 21.48
N PRO A 21 1.79 9.15 21.57
CA PRO A 21 2.49 9.27 22.85
C PRO A 21 1.99 10.43 23.71
N ALA A 22 1.10 11.29 23.21
CA ALA A 22 0.59 12.43 23.95
C ALA A 22 -0.50 12.00 24.95
N ASP A 23 -0.74 12.86 25.94
CA ASP A 23 -1.82 12.78 26.93
C ASP A 23 -3.15 13.35 26.42
N VAL A 24 -3.16 13.90 25.20
CA VAL A 24 -4.34 14.46 24.52
C VAL A 24 -4.66 13.70 23.22
N PRO A 25 -5.93 13.70 22.77
CA PRO A 25 -6.30 13.12 21.48
C PRO A 25 -5.61 13.81 20.30
N VAL A 26 -5.16 13.01 19.31
CA VAL A 26 -4.49 13.49 18.10
C VAL A 26 -5.32 13.15 16.88
N TYR A 27 -5.56 14.15 16.04
CA TYR A 27 -6.24 14.00 14.76
C TYR A 27 -5.18 13.76 13.68
N VAL A 28 -5.25 12.60 13.03
CA VAL A 28 -4.30 12.20 12.00
C VAL A 28 -5.01 12.07 10.66
N GLN A 29 -4.39 12.60 9.62
CA GLN A 29 -4.81 12.45 8.24
C GLN A 29 -3.65 11.89 7.41
N ILE A 30 -3.92 10.83 6.65
CA ILE A 30 -2.94 10.16 5.80
C ILE A 30 -3.40 10.26 4.35
N LEU A 31 -2.52 10.72 3.48
CA LEU A 31 -2.81 10.90 2.06
C LEU A 31 -1.57 10.71 1.17
N PRO A 32 -1.72 10.17 -0.05
CA PRO A 32 -0.67 10.18 -1.07
C PRO A 32 -0.17 11.60 -1.40
N LEU A 33 1.12 11.71 -1.71
CA LEU A 33 1.74 12.94 -2.21
C LEU A 33 1.05 13.50 -3.46
N ALA A 34 0.49 12.63 -4.31
CA ALA A 34 -0.21 13.01 -5.54
C ALA A 34 -1.43 13.91 -5.33
N PHE A 35 -1.98 13.99 -4.11
CA PHE A 35 -3.09 14.89 -3.80
C PHE A 35 -2.66 16.32 -3.47
N TYR A 36 -1.36 16.61 -3.40
CA TYR A 36 -0.88 17.99 -3.26
C TYR A 36 -0.83 18.67 -4.62
N SER A 37 -1.47 19.83 -4.73
CA SER A 37 -1.51 20.62 -5.98
C SER A 37 -0.12 21.01 -6.50
N ASN A 38 0.88 21.10 -5.62
CA ASN A 38 2.27 21.39 -5.97
C ASN A 38 3.21 20.34 -5.34
N SER A 39 3.05 19.09 -5.76
CA SER A 39 3.72 17.93 -5.18
C SER A 39 5.26 17.96 -5.31
N SER A 40 5.81 18.64 -6.33
CA SER A 40 7.27 18.83 -6.47
C SER A 40 7.84 19.71 -5.37
N VAL A 41 7.25 20.88 -5.13
CA VAL A 41 7.68 21.81 -4.06
C VAL A 41 7.56 21.16 -2.68
N VAL A 42 6.51 20.36 -2.49
CA VAL A 42 6.33 19.59 -1.26
C VAL A 42 7.43 18.54 -1.13
N LEU A 43 7.73 17.77 -2.18
CA LEU A 43 8.81 16.79 -2.18
C LEU A 43 10.17 17.43 -1.84
N ASP A 44 10.51 18.57 -2.44
CA ASP A 44 11.79 19.26 -2.20
C ASP A 44 11.96 19.66 -0.73
N ARG A 45 10.89 20.14 -0.09
CA ARG A 45 10.89 20.46 1.35
C ARG A 45 11.04 19.21 2.21
N LEU A 46 10.41 18.11 1.81
CA LEU A 46 10.43 16.84 2.56
C LEU A 46 11.78 16.13 2.44
N ILE A 47 12.44 16.18 1.27
CA ILE A 47 13.77 15.60 1.06
C ILE A 47 14.76 16.14 2.09
N GLY A 48 14.79 17.46 2.29
CA GLY A 48 15.66 18.11 3.26
C GLY A 48 15.27 17.81 4.72
N ARG A 49 13.98 17.73 5.02
CA ARG A 49 13.49 17.52 6.40
C ARG A 49 13.64 16.09 6.89
N PHE A 50 13.51 15.10 5.99
CA PHE A 50 13.43 13.67 6.35
C PHE A 50 14.59 12.84 5.80
N ASN A 51 15.66 13.47 5.30
CA ASN A 51 16.82 12.79 4.70
C ASN A 51 16.45 11.74 3.64
N ILE A 52 15.39 12.01 2.86
CA ILE A 52 14.93 11.10 1.80
C ILE A 52 16.05 11.05 0.75
N SER A 53 16.52 9.85 0.44
CA SER A 53 17.62 9.69 -0.52
C SER A 53 17.25 10.27 -1.88
N LYS A 54 18.04 11.24 -2.36
CA LYS A 54 17.83 11.90 -3.66
C LYS A 54 17.89 10.92 -4.84
N SER A 55 18.45 9.73 -4.66
CA SER A 55 18.50 8.66 -5.65
C SER A 55 17.16 7.94 -5.85
N ILE A 56 16.19 8.13 -4.95
CA ILE A 56 14.86 7.53 -5.09
C ILE A 56 14.05 8.34 -6.11
N ASN A 57 13.67 7.71 -7.20
CA ASN A 57 12.75 8.29 -8.18
C ASN A 57 11.32 8.23 -7.61
N ILE A 58 10.88 9.34 -7.01
CA ILE A 58 9.54 9.50 -6.45
C ILE A 58 8.56 9.87 -7.55
N ASP A 59 7.58 9.01 -7.80
CA ASP A 59 6.45 9.30 -8.67
C ASP A 59 5.48 10.24 -7.94
N LEU A 60 5.41 11.48 -8.44
CA LEU A 60 4.61 12.57 -7.89
C LEU A 60 3.11 12.46 -8.19
N LYS A 61 2.70 11.55 -9.08
CA LYS A 61 1.33 11.45 -9.61
C LYS A 61 0.69 10.08 -9.38
N THR A 62 1.45 9.09 -8.96
CA THR A 62 0.91 7.74 -8.73
C THR A 62 -0.17 7.73 -7.64
N LEU A 63 -1.21 6.94 -7.91
CA LEU A 63 -2.29 6.58 -6.97
C LEU A 63 -2.35 5.07 -6.74
N GLU A 64 -1.24 4.37 -7.04
CA GLU A 64 -1.12 2.93 -6.91
C GLU A 64 -1.02 2.49 -5.43
N PHE A 65 -0.70 3.42 -4.53
CA PHE A 65 -0.68 3.20 -3.08
C PHE A 65 -1.92 3.81 -2.42
N LYS A 66 -2.75 2.98 -1.78
CA LYS A 66 -4.00 3.40 -1.13
C LYS A 66 -3.99 3.03 0.34
N VAL A 67 -4.36 3.98 1.19
CA VAL A 67 -4.44 3.79 2.65
C VAL A 67 -5.87 3.48 3.08
N PHE A 68 -6.02 2.55 4.03
CA PHE A 68 -7.31 2.19 4.61
C PHE A 68 -7.12 1.61 6.02
N ARG A 69 -8.20 1.60 6.80
CA ARG A 69 -8.19 1.07 8.16
C ARG A 69 -8.28 -0.45 8.12
N ASN A 70 -7.50 -1.12 8.97
CA ASN A 70 -7.66 -2.56 9.17
C ASN A 70 -9.05 -2.82 9.77
N ASN A 71 -9.85 -3.65 9.11
CA ASN A 71 -11.32 -3.63 9.19
C ASN A 71 -11.87 -4.36 10.44
N VAL A 72 -11.38 -4.01 11.62
CA VAL A 72 -11.86 -4.55 12.90
C VAL A 72 -12.88 -3.57 13.50
N GLN A 73 -14.13 -3.72 13.03
CA GLN A 73 -15.36 -3.03 13.44
C GLN A 73 -15.52 -1.54 13.03
N PRO A 74 -16.73 -1.14 12.56
CA PRO A 74 -17.09 0.26 12.43
C PRO A 74 -17.31 0.81 13.84
N VAL A 75 -16.30 1.48 14.38
CA VAL A 75 -16.47 2.24 15.63
C VAL A 75 -17.36 3.43 15.28
N GLN A 76 -18.62 3.40 15.72
CA GLN A 76 -19.49 4.57 15.75
C GLN A 76 -18.86 5.61 16.71
N SER A 77 -17.96 6.45 16.22
CA SER A 77 -17.48 7.61 16.96
C SER A 77 -18.43 8.78 16.76
N SER A 78 -18.89 9.29 17.90
CA SER A 78 -19.79 10.42 18.13
C SER A 78 -19.54 11.65 17.24
N GLN A 79 -20.64 12.09 16.63
CA GLN A 79 -20.98 13.42 16.12
C GLN A 79 -20.01 14.56 16.51
N ALA A 80 -19.03 14.82 15.64
CA ALA A 80 -18.35 16.12 15.47
C ALA A 80 -17.37 16.08 14.28
N PHE A 81 -16.90 14.89 13.91
CA PHE A 81 -16.11 14.64 12.71
C PHE A 81 -16.86 13.57 11.90
N VAL A 82 -17.42 13.93 10.74
CA VAL A 82 -17.99 12.92 9.86
C VAL A 82 -16.82 12.08 9.38
N GLU A 83 -16.67 10.85 9.88
CA GLU A 83 -15.95 9.77 9.18
C GLU A 83 -16.66 9.56 7.84
N GLY A 84 -16.46 10.51 6.91
CA GLY A 84 -16.99 10.41 5.57
C GLY A 84 -16.34 9.20 4.90
N GLN A 85 -17.07 8.56 3.99
CA GLN A 85 -16.49 7.61 3.04
C GLN A 85 -15.17 8.20 2.54
N SER A 86 -14.06 7.63 3.03
CA SER A 86 -12.72 7.98 2.58
C SER A 86 -12.76 7.92 1.06
N ARG A 87 -12.68 9.08 0.37
CA ARG A 87 -12.28 9.12 -1.04
C ARG A 87 -11.08 8.18 -1.10
N GLN A 88 -11.15 7.08 -1.87
CA GLN A 88 -10.49 5.76 -1.71
C GLN A 88 -8.95 5.69 -1.49
N SER A 89 -8.34 6.74 -0.95
CA SER A 89 -6.91 6.97 -0.80
C SER A 89 -6.59 8.02 0.30
N VAL A 90 -7.57 8.57 1.04
CA VAL A 90 -7.33 9.51 2.15
C VAL A 90 -7.96 8.97 3.44
N LEU A 91 -7.12 8.63 4.42
CA LEU A 91 -7.57 8.08 5.69
C LEU A 91 -7.51 9.16 6.78
N ASN A 92 -8.63 9.42 7.45
CA ASN A 92 -8.70 10.26 8.64
C ASN A 92 -8.95 9.38 9.87
N LEU A 93 -8.27 9.65 10.97
CA LEU A 93 -8.39 8.88 12.21
C LEU A 93 -8.08 9.73 13.43
N ILE A 94 -8.72 9.39 14.55
CA ILE A 94 -8.43 9.97 15.87
C ILE A 94 -7.68 8.92 16.68
N LEU A 95 -6.56 9.31 17.27
CA LEU A 95 -5.82 8.50 18.23
C LEU A 95 -6.04 9.06 19.64
N LYS A 96 -6.60 8.25 20.53
CA LYS A 96 -6.71 8.56 21.96
C LYS A 96 -5.32 8.60 22.61
N PRO A 97 -5.17 9.20 23.80
CA PRO A 97 -3.91 9.15 24.54
C PRO A 97 -3.41 7.71 24.74
N GLY A 98 -2.15 7.44 24.39
CA GLY A 98 -1.54 6.12 24.46
C GLY A 98 -2.10 5.08 23.46
N GLU A 99 -2.99 5.46 22.54
CA GLU A 99 -3.60 4.53 21.59
C GLU A 99 -2.63 4.19 20.45
N LYS A 100 -2.60 2.90 20.09
CA LYS A 100 -1.91 2.38 18.92
C LYS A 100 -2.90 1.78 17.94
N LYS A 101 -2.85 2.20 16.67
CA LYS A 101 -3.70 1.68 15.57
C LYS A 101 -2.87 1.19 14.39
N SER A 102 -3.23 0.04 13.84
CA SER A 102 -2.67 -0.43 12.57
C SER A 102 -3.39 0.21 11.38
N VAL A 103 -2.62 0.65 10.40
CA VAL A 103 -3.07 1.19 9.11
C VAL A 103 -2.53 0.31 8.00
N GLN A 104 -3.40 -0.10 7.10
CA GLN A 104 -3.03 -0.88 5.93
C GLN A 104 -2.84 0.01 4.71
N VAL A 105 -1.88 -0.38 3.89
CA VAL A 105 -1.55 0.24 2.61
C VAL A 105 -1.64 -0.84 1.54
N ARG A 106 -2.46 -0.60 0.53
CA ARG A 106 -2.60 -1.49 -0.64
C ARG A 106 -1.81 -0.90 -1.80
N PHE A 107 -0.98 -1.74 -2.41
CA PHE A 107 -0.29 -1.45 -3.66
C PHE A 107 -0.95 -2.20 -4.81
N THR A 108 -1.41 -1.48 -5.83
CA THR A 108 -2.04 -2.02 -7.03
C THR A 108 -1.30 -1.49 -8.27
N PRO A 109 -0.26 -2.20 -8.77
CA PRO A 109 0.51 -1.73 -9.92
C PRO A 109 -0.31 -1.77 -11.21
N VAL A 110 -0.26 -0.70 -12.00
CA VAL A 110 -0.91 -0.63 -13.32
C VAL A 110 0.03 -1.15 -14.42
N ILE A 111 1.35 -0.99 -14.24
CA ILE A 111 2.37 -1.33 -15.22
C ILE A 111 3.49 -2.13 -14.53
N ASN A 112 4.14 -3.03 -15.27
CA ASN A 112 5.37 -3.71 -14.86
C ASN A 112 6.55 -2.74 -14.79
N LYS A 113 6.60 -1.94 -13.71
CA LYS A 113 7.68 -1.03 -13.35
C LYS A 113 7.85 -0.98 -11.84
N THR A 114 9.01 -0.54 -11.40
CA THR A 114 9.20 -0.11 -10.01
C THR A 114 8.57 1.26 -9.82
N VAL A 115 7.79 1.42 -8.77
CA VAL A 115 7.12 2.67 -8.40
C VAL A 115 7.48 2.99 -6.96
N SER A 116 7.96 4.21 -6.72
CA SER A 116 8.18 4.73 -5.36
C SER A 116 7.36 6.00 -5.18
N SER A 117 6.76 6.20 -4.01
CA SER A 117 6.02 7.40 -3.67
C SER A 117 6.09 7.70 -2.17
N LEU A 118 5.43 8.77 -1.74
CA LEU A 118 5.32 9.15 -0.32
C LEU A 118 3.86 9.16 0.11
N LEU A 119 3.61 8.59 1.30
CA LEU A 119 2.40 8.85 2.07
C LEU A 119 2.70 9.95 3.08
N ILE A 120 1.86 10.97 3.10
CA ILE A 120 1.99 12.12 3.99
C ILE A 120 1.05 11.92 5.17
N VAL A 121 1.60 11.99 6.38
CA VAL A 121 0.88 11.88 7.64
C VAL A 121 0.83 13.28 8.25
N ARG A 122 -0.35 13.89 8.28
CA ARG A 122 -0.60 15.18 8.93
C ARG A 122 -1.22 14.93 10.28
N ASN A 123 -0.79 15.67 11.29
CA ASN A 123 -1.53 15.73 12.54
C ASN A 123 -1.49 17.14 13.16
N ASN A 124 -2.33 17.37 14.16
CA ASN A 124 -2.45 18.65 14.84
C ASN A 124 -1.26 19.02 15.76
N LEU A 125 -0.27 18.13 15.98
CA LEU A 125 0.87 18.30 16.89
C LEU A 125 2.26 18.36 16.21
N THR A 126 2.60 17.43 15.31
CA THR A 126 3.92 17.30 14.63
C THR A 126 3.98 17.98 13.26
N VAL A 127 2.88 18.61 12.85
CA VAL A 127 2.67 19.29 11.56
C VAL A 127 2.63 18.31 10.38
N ILE A 128 3.71 17.59 10.07
CA ILE A 128 3.80 16.62 8.96
C ILE A 128 4.87 15.57 9.27
N ASP A 129 4.55 14.30 9.03
CA ASP A 129 5.44 13.14 8.94
C ASP A 129 5.28 12.44 7.57
N VAL A 130 6.25 11.60 7.18
CA VAL A 130 6.26 10.95 5.86
C VAL A 130 6.62 9.48 5.92
N ILE A 131 5.99 8.68 5.07
CA ILE A 131 6.29 7.26 4.88
C ILE A 131 6.65 7.04 3.42
N THR A 132 7.88 6.57 3.15
CA THR A 132 8.27 6.16 1.80
C THR A 132 7.70 4.78 1.50
N VAL A 133 6.98 4.68 0.38
CA VAL A 133 6.41 3.44 -0.15
C VAL A 133 7.08 3.09 -1.47
N LYS A 134 7.44 1.82 -1.67
CA LYS A 134 8.04 1.32 -2.91
C LYS A 134 7.47 -0.05 -3.24
N GLY A 135 7.02 -0.22 -4.48
CA GLY A 135 6.52 -1.49 -5.00
C GLY A 135 7.00 -1.75 -6.42
N GLN A 136 6.91 -2.99 -6.87
CA GLN A 136 7.24 -3.38 -8.23
C GLN A 136 6.09 -4.18 -8.84
N GLY A 137 5.58 -3.67 -9.96
CA GLY A 137 4.66 -4.43 -10.81
C GLY A 137 5.40 -5.54 -11.55
N ALA A 138 4.72 -6.66 -11.77
CA ALA A 138 5.17 -7.75 -12.63
C ALA A 138 4.03 -8.21 -13.54
N ASN A 139 4.38 -8.84 -14.65
CA ASN A 139 3.41 -9.55 -15.47
C ASN A 139 3.52 -11.03 -15.15
N GLU A 140 2.39 -11.69 -14.89
CA GLU A 140 2.35 -13.13 -14.82
C GLU A 140 2.71 -13.76 -16.16
N ASN A 141 3.56 -14.79 -16.12
CA ASN A 141 3.85 -15.61 -17.29
C ASN A 141 4.14 -17.02 -16.81
N ILE A 142 3.27 -17.95 -17.17
CA ILE A 142 3.48 -19.37 -16.94
C ILE A 142 3.81 -20.03 -18.27
N LYS A 143 4.86 -20.86 -18.28
CA LYS A 143 5.24 -21.66 -19.44
C LYS A 143 5.36 -23.11 -19.02
N ILE A 144 4.74 -24.03 -19.75
CA ILE A 144 4.88 -25.47 -19.54
C ILE A 144 5.66 -26.04 -20.73
N GLY A 145 6.81 -26.66 -20.46
CA GLY A 145 7.72 -27.11 -21.52
C GLY A 145 8.19 -25.98 -22.44
N GLY A 146 8.37 -24.77 -21.90
CA GLY A 146 8.79 -23.58 -22.66
C GLY A 146 7.70 -22.90 -23.48
N LYS A 147 6.48 -23.45 -23.55
CA LYS A 147 5.35 -22.86 -24.28
C LYS A 147 4.35 -22.20 -23.32
N PRO A 148 3.88 -20.97 -23.61
CA PRO A 148 2.79 -20.37 -22.85
C PRO A 148 1.47 -21.13 -23.10
N PRO A 149 0.56 -21.17 -22.11
CA PRO A 149 -0.80 -21.65 -22.33
C PRO A 149 -1.56 -20.68 -23.23
N GLY A 150 -2.39 -21.19 -24.13
CA GLY A 150 -3.22 -20.34 -24.97
C GLY A 150 -4.02 -21.10 -26.02
N PRO A 151 -4.77 -20.38 -26.88
CA PRO A 151 -5.48 -20.96 -28.01
C PRO A 151 -4.49 -21.66 -28.95
N GLY A 152 -4.50 -23.00 -28.97
CA GLY A 152 -3.54 -23.84 -29.72
C GLY A 152 -2.51 -24.59 -28.86
N SER A 153 -2.39 -24.25 -27.58
CA SER A 153 -1.53 -24.94 -26.59
C SER A 153 -2.26 -25.11 -25.25
N PRO A 154 -3.39 -25.84 -25.20
CA PRO A 154 -4.08 -26.09 -23.94
C PRO A 154 -3.17 -26.88 -22.99
N LEU A 155 -3.17 -26.49 -21.71
CA LEU A 155 -2.46 -27.25 -20.69
C LEU A 155 -3.15 -28.61 -20.53
N ARG A 156 -2.44 -29.68 -20.88
CA ARG A 156 -2.90 -31.06 -20.69
C ARG A 156 -2.13 -31.70 -19.56
N PHE A 157 -2.83 -32.02 -18.49
CA PHE A 157 -2.30 -32.85 -17.41
C PHE A 157 -2.53 -34.31 -17.78
N LYS A 158 -1.46 -35.11 -17.83
CA LYS A 158 -1.55 -36.56 -18.05
C LYS A 158 -1.43 -37.27 -16.71
N ILE A 159 -2.53 -37.87 -16.26
CA ILE A 159 -2.55 -38.75 -15.10
C ILE A 159 -2.41 -40.18 -15.62
N THR A 160 -1.46 -40.91 -15.05
CA THR A 160 -1.17 -42.31 -15.34
C THR A 160 -1.25 -43.10 -14.05
N GLU A 161 -1.52 -44.41 -14.12
CA GLU A 161 -1.66 -45.31 -12.97
C GLU A 161 -0.48 -45.23 -11.99
N GLY A 162 0.74 -44.98 -12.47
CA GLY A 162 1.91 -44.77 -11.61
C GLY A 162 1.85 -43.55 -10.68
N PHE A 163 1.03 -42.53 -10.97
CA PHE A 163 0.77 -41.38 -10.07
C PHE A 163 -0.36 -41.65 -9.06
N LEU A 164 -1.07 -42.77 -9.22
CA LEU A 164 -2.19 -43.18 -8.37
C LEU A 164 -1.82 -44.34 -7.44
N LYS A 165 -0.55 -44.77 -7.45
CA LYS A 165 -0.07 -45.76 -6.48
C LYS A 165 0.04 -45.11 -5.10
N ASP A 166 -0.47 -45.81 -4.10
CA ASP A 166 -0.27 -45.45 -2.71
C ASP A 166 1.24 -45.34 -2.44
N CYS A 167 1.63 -44.27 -1.74
CA CYS A 167 3.00 -44.12 -1.26
C CYS A 167 3.33 -45.36 -0.41
N SER A 168 4.34 -46.10 -0.83
CA SER A 168 4.87 -47.21 -0.04
C SER A 168 5.79 -46.62 1.02
N ASP A 169 5.56 -46.96 2.29
CA ASP A 169 6.40 -46.59 3.45
C ASP A 169 7.86 -47.06 3.30
#